data_AF-A0A9P9A8G3-F1
#
_entry.id   AF-A0A9P9A8G3-F1
#
_cell.length_a   1.000
_cell.length_b   1.000
_cell.length_c   1.000
_cell.angle_alpha   90.00
_cell.angle_beta   90.00
_cell.angle_gamma   90.00
#
_symmetry.space_group_name_H-M   'P 1'
#
loop_
_entity.id
_entity.type
_entity.pdbx_description
1 polymer ?
#
loop_
_entity_poly.entity_id
_entity_poly.type
_entity_poly.pdbx_seq_one_letter_code
_entity_poly.pdbx_strand_id
1 'polypeptide(L)'
;MQPRLELVLPVQPLHLYRHLLREATYLPAICRPFVYSRIRGGFDRSTEAIATARRKIPPPTGLDDPKTKALHHGLRQLRGLRAVNLGDYKRLDRLLHHVFGRAGKRRRELLAPLLQPSAPRDSEELQKQLLEKQGAPLVDKLGRPLRMRRPDGWDRRRILTYVDSQRAQQKATSPTDWGRIGTQSAYSSKADDGRLPPLDAYGKPINERRKRKLLERWWKSAATKMAPPLEKTEWEKIKAAATGELPDNDWKFAPRRTIARSSKPPAETKWDWTSLASKSASLAGRPVIRQQWRLTGKQETGPYGFQRPQRDALPARTVQRAYERIWNTTSYIEQNPETLNSKAIHWGGERGLDLQLPVATAKEARIFGFGEAAESTAREGV
;
A
#
# COMPACT_ATOMS: atom_id res chain seq x y z
N MET A 1 12.89 -27.66 -2.59
CA MET A 1 13.11 -26.26 -2.15
C MET A 1 14.35 -25.69 -2.80
N GLN A 2 14.25 -24.51 -3.40
CA GLN A 2 15.36 -23.89 -4.14
C GLN A 2 16.19 -23.05 -3.15
N PRO A 3 17.49 -23.34 -2.96
CA PRO A 3 18.38 -22.52 -2.14
C PRO A 3 18.42 -21.11 -2.70
N ARG A 4 18.51 -20.06 -1.88
CA ARG A 4 18.60 -18.70 -2.43
C ARG A 4 19.92 -18.53 -3.14
N LEU A 5 19.91 -17.89 -4.30
CA LEU A 5 21.13 -17.29 -4.84
C LEU A 5 21.53 -16.15 -3.89
N GLU A 6 22.45 -16.44 -2.99
CA GLU A 6 23.19 -15.41 -2.27
C GLU A 6 24.06 -14.68 -3.29
N LEU A 7 23.99 -13.35 -3.27
CA LEU A 7 24.83 -12.55 -4.15
C LEU A 7 26.24 -12.61 -3.58
N VAL A 8 27.20 -13.10 -4.37
CA VAL A 8 28.61 -13.09 -4.01
C VAL A 8 29.02 -11.64 -3.73
N LEU A 9 29.66 -11.42 -2.59
CA LEU A 9 30.22 -10.12 -2.23
C LEU A 9 31.59 -9.97 -2.90
N PRO A 10 31.93 -8.79 -3.47
CA PRO A 10 31.15 -7.55 -3.50
C PRO A 10 30.00 -7.59 -4.53
N VAL A 11 28.81 -7.10 -4.13
CA VAL A 11 27.63 -7.09 -5.01
C VAL A 11 27.79 -6.03 -6.10
N GLN A 12 27.93 -6.48 -7.35
CA GLN A 12 27.86 -5.60 -8.50
C GLN A 12 26.42 -5.04 -8.66
N PRO A 13 26.24 -3.72 -8.89
CA PRO A 13 24.91 -3.11 -9.05
C PRO A 13 24.08 -3.74 -10.19
N LEU A 14 24.73 -4.12 -11.29
CA LEU A 14 24.08 -4.78 -12.43
C LEU A 14 23.49 -6.14 -12.06
N HIS A 15 24.19 -6.93 -11.23
CA HIS A 15 23.67 -8.18 -10.73
C HIS A 15 22.46 -7.94 -9.84
N LEU A 16 22.53 -6.96 -8.93
CA LEU A 16 21.40 -6.60 -8.08
C LEU A 16 20.17 -6.17 -8.90
N TYR A 17 20.37 -5.35 -9.94
CA TYR A 17 19.32 -4.94 -10.86
C TYR A 17 18.66 -6.14 -11.56
N ARG A 18 19.47 -7.01 -12.17
CA ARG A 18 18.98 -8.24 -12.83
C ARG A 18 18.22 -9.14 -11.87
N HIS A 19 18.71 -9.31 -10.64
CA HIS A 19 18.02 -10.10 -9.63
C HIS A 19 16.71 -9.48 -9.19
N LEU A 20 16.63 -8.16 -9.03
CA LEU A 20 15.37 -7.47 -8.72
C LEU A 20 14.33 -7.67 -9.83
N LEU A 21 14.74 -7.51 -11.10
CA LEU A 21 13.85 -7.74 -12.24
C LEU A 21 13.38 -9.19 -12.33
N ARG A 22 14.29 -10.15 -12.15
CA ARG A 22 13.94 -11.60 -12.09
C ARG A 22 13.01 -11.94 -10.93
N GLU A 23 13.10 -11.24 -9.80
CA GLU A 23 12.17 -11.45 -8.70
C GLU A 23 10.81 -10.80 -8.96
N ALA A 24 10.78 -9.68 -9.69
CA ALA A 24 9.56 -9.02 -10.09
C ALA A 24 8.76 -9.84 -11.14
N THR A 25 9.41 -10.66 -11.98
CA THR A 25 8.69 -11.51 -12.96
C THR A 25 7.78 -12.55 -12.30
N TYR A 26 8.05 -12.96 -11.06
CA TYR A 26 7.23 -13.95 -10.34
C TYR A 26 5.97 -13.35 -9.69
N LEU A 27 5.90 -12.02 -9.61
CA LEU A 27 4.73 -11.34 -9.08
C LEU A 27 3.54 -11.50 -10.04
N PRO A 28 2.30 -11.28 -9.55
CA PRO A 28 1.12 -11.19 -10.39
C PRO A 28 1.30 -10.14 -11.49
N ALA A 29 0.80 -10.42 -12.70
CA ALA A 29 0.99 -9.57 -13.88
C ALA A 29 0.54 -8.11 -13.63
N ILE A 30 -0.56 -7.91 -12.91
CA ILE A 30 -1.07 -6.58 -12.52
C ILE A 30 -0.03 -5.75 -11.76
N CYS A 31 0.82 -6.39 -10.96
CA CYS A 31 1.82 -5.72 -10.13
C CYS A 31 3.13 -5.43 -10.86
N ARG A 32 3.45 -6.20 -11.91
CA ARG A 32 4.77 -6.16 -12.58
C ARG A 32 5.12 -4.79 -13.14
N PRO A 33 4.24 -4.08 -13.90
CA PRO A 33 4.59 -2.78 -14.50
C PRO A 33 5.01 -1.74 -13.46
N PHE A 34 4.28 -1.70 -12.34
CA PHE A 34 4.59 -0.79 -11.23
C PHE A 34 5.93 -1.13 -10.56
N VAL A 35 6.20 -2.42 -10.33
CA VAL A 35 7.44 -2.84 -9.69
C VAL A 35 8.63 -2.60 -10.61
N TYR A 36 8.49 -2.84 -11.92
CA TYR A 36 9.54 -2.54 -12.91
C TYR A 36 9.87 -1.06 -12.99
N SER A 37 8.86 -0.18 -13.13
CA SER A 37 9.09 1.26 -13.18
C SER A 37 9.74 1.78 -11.89
N ARG A 38 9.35 1.22 -10.74
CA ARG A 38 9.94 1.55 -9.44
C ARG A 38 11.38 1.08 -9.30
N ILE A 39 11.73 -0.11 -9.78
CA ILE A 39 13.11 -0.61 -9.78
C ILE A 39 13.95 0.28 -10.70
N ARG A 40 13.55 0.47 -11.95
CA ARG A 40 14.27 1.30 -12.94
C ARG A 40 14.52 2.72 -12.42
N GLY A 41 13.45 3.44 -12.04
CA GLY A 41 13.59 4.79 -11.49
C GLY A 41 14.31 4.83 -10.14
N GLY A 42 14.45 3.71 -9.43
CA GLY A 42 15.31 3.61 -8.24
C GLY A 42 16.80 3.60 -8.60
N PHE A 43 17.17 2.86 -9.64
CA PHE A 43 18.53 2.81 -10.15
C PHE A 43 18.91 4.14 -10.83
N ASP A 44 18.04 4.72 -11.66
CA ASP A 44 18.29 5.99 -12.34
C ASP A 44 18.57 7.13 -11.33
N ARG A 45 17.74 7.25 -10.28
CA ARG A 45 17.97 8.21 -9.20
C ARG A 45 19.26 7.94 -8.43
N SER A 46 19.63 6.67 -8.26
CA SER A 46 20.88 6.32 -7.58
C SER A 46 22.10 6.68 -8.45
N THR A 47 22.01 6.51 -9.78
CA THR A 47 23.08 6.90 -10.69
C THR A 47 23.26 8.42 -10.71
N GLU A 48 22.17 9.18 -10.74
CA GLU A 48 22.19 10.64 -10.60
C GLU A 48 22.77 11.08 -9.25
N ALA A 49 22.35 10.45 -8.15
CA ALA A 49 22.87 10.76 -6.82
C ALA A 49 24.37 10.46 -6.69
N ILE A 50 24.86 9.38 -7.31
CA ILE A 50 26.29 9.05 -7.34
C ILE A 50 27.04 10.07 -8.20
N ALA A 51 26.50 10.47 -9.36
CA ALA A 51 27.11 11.47 -10.23
C ALA A 51 27.22 12.84 -9.56
N THR A 52 26.16 13.28 -8.87
CA THR A 52 26.16 14.55 -8.11
C THR A 52 27.11 14.50 -6.91
N ALA A 53 27.19 13.38 -6.20
CA ALA A 53 28.09 13.24 -5.06
C ALA A 53 29.58 13.23 -5.47
N ARG A 54 29.92 12.68 -6.64
CA ARG A 54 31.29 12.74 -7.18
C ARG A 54 31.78 14.16 -7.47
N ARG A 55 30.87 15.12 -7.63
CA ARG A 55 31.21 16.54 -7.83
C ARG A 55 31.47 17.29 -6.52
N LYS A 56 31.18 16.69 -5.36
CA LYS A 56 31.43 17.32 -4.06
C LYS A 56 32.89 17.13 -3.63
N ILE A 57 33.46 18.16 -3.01
CA ILE A 57 34.81 18.15 -2.46
C ILE A 57 34.71 18.42 -0.94
N PRO A 58 35.20 17.51 -0.08
CA PRO A 58 35.72 16.18 -0.40
C PRO A 58 34.62 15.21 -0.85
N PRO A 59 34.95 14.15 -1.62
CA PRO A 59 34.00 13.12 -1.96
C PRO A 59 33.55 12.38 -0.69
N PRO A 60 32.26 12.03 -0.56
CA PRO A 60 31.83 11.16 0.53
C PRO A 60 32.55 9.82 0.43
N THR A 61 32.94 9.27 1.59
CA THR A 61 33.59 7.96 1.73
C THR A 61 32.87 7.09 2.75
N GLY A 62 32.90 5.76 2.56
CA GLY A 62 32.46 4.77 3.54
C GLY A 62 30.94 4.55 3.57
N LEU A 63 30.35 4.54 4.78
CA LEU A 63 28.92 4.30 4.95
C LEU A 63 28.07 5.45 4.40
N ASP A 64 28.67 6.63 4.28
CA ASP A 64 27.99 7.80 3.73
C ASP A 64 27.92 7.83 2.21
N ASP A 65 28.63 6.91 1.55
CA ASP A 65 28.64 6.79 0.10
C ASP A 65 27.22 6.55 -0.43
N PRO A 66 26.75 7.37 -1.39
CA PRO A 66 25.46 7.14 -2.00
C PRO A 66 25.39 5.77 -2.69
N LYS A 67 26.54 5.25 -3.14
CA LYS A 67 26.66 3.91 -3.73
C LYS A 67 26.38 2.81 -2.71
N THR A 68 27.00 2.85 -1.52
CA THR A 68 26.79 1.84 -0.48
C THR A 68 25.36 1.90 0.04
N LYS A 69 24.83 3.11 0.28
CA LYS A 69 23.41 3.35 0.64
C LYS A 69 22.44 2.78 -0.40
N ALA A 70 22.69 3.02 -1.69
CA ALA A 70 21.88 2.49 -2.78
C ALA A 70 21.92 0.95 -2.85
N LEU A 71 23.10 0.35 -2.69
CA LEU A 71 23.27 -1.11 -2.65
C LEU A 71 22.52 -1.73 -1.46
N HIS A 72 22.69 -1.18 -0.25
CA HIS A 72 21.97 -1.64 0.93
C HIS A 72 20.44 -1.54 0.77
N HIS A 73 19.97 -0.43 0.21
CA HIS A 73 18.55 -0.24 -0.08
C HIS A 73 18.04 -1.26 -1.11
N GLY A 74 18.76 -1.48 -2.22
CA GLY A 74 18.40 -2.47 -3.23
C GLY A 74 18.42 -3.90 -2.70
N LEU A 75 19.39 -4.26 -1.85
CA LEU A 75 19.43 -5.56 -1.16
C LEU A 75 18.22 -5.75 -0.22
N ARG A 76 17.82 -4.70 0.50
CA ARG A 76 16.61 -4.71 1.33
C ARG A 76 15.35 -4.92 0.49
N GLN A 77 15.27 -4.28 -0.68
CA GLN A 77 14.17 -4.50 -1.63
C GLN A 77 14.16 -5.93 -2.16
N LEU A 78 15.33 -6.48 -2.53
CA LEU A 78 15.45 -7.85 -3.03
C LEU A 78 14.98 -8.86 -1.98
N ARG A 79 15.41 -8.71 -0.72
CA ARG A 79 14.93 -9.53 0.40
C ARG A 79 13.41 -9.41 0.57
N GLY A 80 12.87 -8.20 0.39
CA GLY A 80 11.44 -7.95 0.43
C GLY A 80 10.67 -8.69 -0.66
N LEU A 81 11.07 -8.56 -1.92
CA LEU A 81 10.43 -9.23 -3.05
C LEU A 81 10.54 -10.75 -2.95
N ARG A 82 11.71 -11.26 -2.55
CA ARG A 82 11.90 -12.70 -2.26
C ARG A 82 10.94 -13.19 -1.19
N ALA A 83 10.80 -12.45 -0.09
CA ALA A 83 9.87 -12.82 0.97
C ALA A 83 8.41 -12.82 0.49
N VAL A 84 8.01 -11.86 -0.36
CA VAL A 84 6.68 -11.83 -1.00
C VAL A 84 6.47 -13.08 -1.85
N ASN A 85 7.43 -13.42 -2.71
CA ASN A 85 7.37 -14.60 -3.58
C ASN A 85 7.38 -15.93 -2.79
N LEU A 86 7.93 -15.94 -1.56
CA LEU A 86 7.87 -17.06 -0.60
C LEU A 86 6.64 -17.01 0.32
N GLY A 87 5.68 -16.15 0.00
CA GLY A 87 4.39 -16.08 0.63
C GLY A 87 4.30 -15.27 1.92
N ASP A 88 5.15 -14.26 2.11
CA ASP A 88 4.97 -13.27 3.17
C ASP A 88 3.79 -12.34 2.87
N TYR A 89 2.61 -12.68 3.41
CA TYR A 89 1.37 -11.94 3.24
C TYR A 89 1.49 -10.45 3.63
N LYS A 90 2.13 -10.12 4.75
CA LYS A 90 2.23 -8.73 5.22
C LYS A 90 3.01 -7.85 4.24
N ARG A 91 3.96 -8.44 3.52
CA ARG A 91 4.73 -7.75 2.48
C ARG A 91 3.99 -7.69 1.16
N LEU A 92 3.23 -8.73 0.82
CA LEU A 92 2.33 -8.70 -0.33
C LEU A 92 1.31 -7.57 -0.16
N ASP A 93 0.63 -7.54 0.97
CA ASP A 93 -0.33 -6.50 1.32
C ASP A 93 0.27 -5.09 1.17
N ARG A 94 1.45 -4.85 1.76
CA ARG A 94 2.18 -3.58 1.60
C ARG A 94 2.58 -3.28 0.16
N LEU A 95 2.98 -4.30 -0.60
CA LEU A 95 3.32 -4.15 -2.01
C LEU A 95 2.09 -3.70 -2.80
N LEU A 96 0.96 -4.37 -2.62
CA LEU A 96 -0.29 -4.03 -3.31
C LEU A 96 -0.78 -2.62 -2.91
N HIS A 97 -0.64 -2.21 -1.64
CA HIS A 97 -0.91 -0.83 -1.23
C HIS A 97 -0.04 0.19 -1.97
N HIS A 98 1.22 -0.14 -2.29
CA HIS A 98 2.06 0.71 -3.13
C HIS A 98 1.63 0.67 -4.59
N VAL A 99 1.34 -0.53 -5.12
CA VAL A 99 0.91 -0.74 -6.51
C VAL A 99 -0.36 0.05 -6.78
N PHE A 100 -1.39 -0.02 -5.95
CA PHE A 100 -2.67 0.67 -6.15
C PHE A 100 -2.74 2.05 -5.49
N GLY A 101 -1.59 2.65 -5.17
CA GLY A 101 -1.53 4.04 -4.72
C GLY A 101 -2.25 4.32 -3.39
N ARG A 102 -2.39 3.31 -2.53
CA ARG A 102 -2.82 3.48 -1.14
C ARG A 102 -1.67 3.99 -0.26
N ALA A 103 -0.42 3.80 -0.69
CA ALA A 103 0.78 4.30 -0.01
C ALA A 103 1.89 4.74 -0.98
N GLY A 104 2.75 5.67 -0.54
CA GLY A 104 3.98 6.05 -1.26
C GLY A 104 3.80 7.16 -2.31
N LYS A 105 4.59 7.10 -3.40
CA LYS A 105 4.65 8.13 -4.45
C LYS A 105 3.38 8.15 -5.31
N ARG A 106 2.97 6.99 -5.85
CA ARG A 106 1.76 6.83 -6.67
C ARG A 106 0.50 7.37 -6.01
N ARG A 107 0.39 7.19 -4.69
CA ARG A 107 -0.68 7.81 -3.90
C ARG A 107 -0.78 9.32 -4.11
N ARG A 108 0.35 10.01 -4.04
CA ARG A 108 0.41 11.48 -4.18
C ARG A 108 0.13 11.90 -5.61
N GLU A 109 0.55 11.10 -6.59
CA GLU A 109 0.28 11.33 -8.01
C GLU A 109 -1.21 11.21 -8.29
N LEU A 110 -1.88 10.15 -7.81
CA LEU A 110 -3.33 9.97 -7.95
C LEU A 110 -4.16 10.98 -7.15
N LEU A 111 -3.63 11.45 -6.02
CA LEU A 111 -4.31 12.46 -5.20
C LEU A 111 -4.17 13.87 -5.81
N ALA A 112 -3.13 14.15 -6.60
CA ALA A 112 -2.87 15.49 -7.13
C ALA A 112 -4.04 16.08 -7.94
N PRO A 113 -4.71 15.34 -8.85
CA PRO A 113 -5.90 15.81 -9.57
C PRO A 113 -7.13 16.05 -8.69
N LEU A 114 -7.19 15.42 -7.51
CA LEU A 114 -8.25 15.64 -6.53
C LEU A 114 -8.01 16.92 -5.73
N LEU A 115 -6.75 17.24 -5.46
CA LEU A 115 -6.34 18.44 -4.71
C LEU A 115 -6.34 19.70 -5.56
N GLN A 116 -6.16 19.58 -6.88
CA GLN A 116 -6.22 20.72 -7.80
C GLN A 116 -7.64 21.29 -7.86
N PRO A 117 -7.78 22.63 -8.00
CA PRO A 117 -9.08 23.26 -8.20
C PRO A 117 -9.74 22.69 -9.45
N SER A 118 -11.06 22.57 -9.44
CA SER A 118 -11.80 22.12 -10.61
C SER A 118 -11.53 23.04 -11.80
N ALA A 119 -11.51 22.46 -13.00
CA ALA A 119 -11.50 23.25 -14.22
C ALA A 119 -12.72 24.20 -14.18
N PRO A 120 -12.52 25.49 -14.48
CA PRO A 120 -13.62 26.45 -14.55
C PRO A 120 -14.59 26.01 -15.66
N ARG A 121 -15.88 26.14 -15.39
CA ARG A 121 -16.94 25.78 -16.36
C ARG A 121 -17.10 26.85 -17.42
N ASP A 122 -17.01 28.10 -16.99
CA ASP A 122 -17.31 29.27 -17.82
C ASP A 122 -16.06 30.13 -18.04
N SER A 123 -16.05 30.88 -19.14
CA SER A 123 -15.00 31.86 -19.46
C SER A 123 -14.85 32.92 -18.36
N GLU A 124 -15.95 33.27 -17.69
CA GLU A 124 -15.95 34.20 -16.56
C GLU A 124 -15.32 33.59 -15.30
N GLU A 125 -15.59 32.31 -15.00
CA GLU A 125 -14.95 31.60 -13.89
C GLU A 125 -13.44 31.44 -14.14
N LEU A 126 -13.04 31.19 -15.39
CA LEU A 126 -11.65 31.17 -15.81
C LEU A 126 -10.98 32.54 -15.58
N GLN A 127 -11.63 33.63 -16.03
CA GLN A 127 -11.12 34.98 -15.81
C GLN A 127 -10.99 35.30 -14.31
N LYS A 128 -11.98 34.93 -13.49
CA LYS A 128 -11.90 35.07 -12.03
C LYS A 128 -10.74 34.27 -11.43
N GLN A 129 -10.55 33.02 -11.85
CA GLN A 129 -9.41 32.20 -11.39
C GLN A 129 -8.05 32.76 -11.85
N LEU A 130 -7.98 33.34 -13.04
CA LEU A 130 -6.77 33.99 -13.54
C LEU A 130 -6.47 35.26 -12.76
N LEU A 131 -7.47 36.10 -12.50
CA LEU A 131 -7.36 37.30 -11.67
C LEU A 131 -6.96 36.95 -10.23
N GLU A 132 -7.53 35.91 -9.64
CA GLU A 132 -7.18 35.43 -8.29
C GLU A 132 -5.73 34.92 -8.23
N LYS A 133 -5.27 34.22 -9.27
CA LYS A 133 -3.87 33.79 -9.40
C LYS A 133 -2.89 34.94 -9.70
N GLN A 134 -3.38 35.99 -10.35
CA GLN A 134 -2.64 37.24 -10.60
C GLN A 134 -2.64 38.18 -9.38
N GLY A 135 -3.49 37.92 -8.39
CA GLY A 135 -3.50 38.64 -7.12
C GLY A 135 -2.12 38.64 -6.45
N ALA A 136 -1.77 39.79 -5.85
CA ALA A 136 -0.46 39.99 -5.25
C ALA A 136 -0.11 38.85 -4.27
N PRO A 137 1.09 38.24 -4.37
CA PRO A 137 1.48 37.17 -3.48
C PRO A 137 1.40 37.68 -2.04
N LEU A 138 0.72 36.93 -1.16
CA LEU A 138 0.65 37.27 0.25
C LEU A 138 2.07 37.54 0.74
N VAL A 139 2.35 38.75 1.21
CA VAL A 139 3.69 39.16 1.61
C VAL A 139 3.82 39.05 3.12
N ASP A 140 4.95 38.51 3.62
CA ASP A 140 5.28 38.57 5.05
C ASP A 140 5.44 40.03 5.49
N LYS A 141 5.51 40.29 6.81
CA LYS A 141 5.75 41.65 7.39
C LYS A 141 7.01 42.36 6.84
N LEU A 142 7.88 41.64 6.13
CA LEU A 142 9.10 42.12 5.48
C LEU A 142 8.95 42.27 3.96
N GLY A 143 7.73 42.27 3.41
CA GLY A 143 7.49 42.42 1.98
C GLY A 143 7.95 41.24 1.12
N ARG A 144 8.26 40.08 1.73
CA ARG A 144 8.71 38.87 1.00
C ARG A 144 7.50 38.03 0.62
N PRO A 145 7.35 37.60 -0.64
CA PRO A 145 6.24 36.75 -1.02
C PRO A 145 6.29 35.46 -0.18
N LEU A 146 5.25 35.23 0.60
CA LEU A 146 5.01 33.95 1.26
C LEU A 146 4.98 32.89 0.16
N ARG A 147 5.95 31.96 0.18
CA ARG A 147 5.93 30.81 -0.72
C ARG A 147 4.57 30.15 -0.60
N MET A 148 3.83 30.03 -1.71
CA MET A 148 2.55 29.32 -1.77
C MET A 148 2.68 27.99 -1.03
N ARG A 149 1.99 27.90 0.12
CA ARG A 149 2.00 26.66 0.90
C ARG A 149 0.92 25.77 0.34
N ARG A 150 1.25 24.47 0.25
CA ARG A 150 0.51 23.49 -0.54
C ARG A 150 -1.02 23.51 -0.40
N PRO A 151 -1.69 23.86 0.73
CA PRO A 151 -3.15 23.83 0.80
C PRO A 151 -3.90 25.06 0.25
N ASP A 152 -3.22 26.18 -0.02
CA ASP A 152 -3.91 27.46 -0.28
C ASP A 152 -4.66 27.48 -1.63
N GLY A 153 -4.28 26.61 -2.57
CA GLY A 153 -4.99 26.41 -3.85
C GLY A 153 -5.79 25.10 -3.93
N TRP A 154 -6.13 24.49 -2.81
CA TRP A 154 -6.89 23.23 -2.81
C TRP A 154 -8.40 23.48 -2.83
N ASP A 155 -9.12 22.66 -3.60
CA ASP A 155 -10.58 22.62 -3.54
C ASP A 155 -11.06 21.93 -2.26
N ARG A 156 -11.24 22.73 -1.21
CA ARG A 156 -11.59 22.22 0.13
C ARG A 156 -12.94 21.52 0.14
N ARG A 157 -13.92 22.00 -0.64
CA ARG A 157 -15.27 21.41 -0.69
C ARG A 157 -15.22 20.02 -1.31
N ARG A 158 -14.51 19.87 -2.43
CA ARG A 158 -14.31 18.57 -3.08
C ARG A 158 -13.53 17.59 -2.21
N ILE A 159 -12.56 18.09 -1.45
CA ILE A 159 -11.83 17.25 -0.49
C ILE A 159 -12.74 16.80 0.65
N LEU A 160 -13.56 17.69 1.23
CA LEU A 160 -14.46 17.36 2.34
C LEU A 160 -15.52 16.33 1.93
N THR A 161 -16.17 16.54 0.79
CA THR A 161 -17.14 15.58 0.22
C THR A 161 -16.50 14.21 0.00
N TYR A 162 -15.28 14.19 -0.54
CA TYR A 162 -14.53 12.95 -0.71
C TYR A 162 -14.18 12.27 0.61
N VAL A 163 -13.70 13.03 1.60
CA VAL A 163 -13.40 12.53 2.95
C VAL A 163 -14.63 11.96 3.62
N ASP A 164 -15.79 12.60 3.47
CA ASP A 164 -17.04 12.13 4.08
C ASP A 164 -17.52 10.83 3.42
N SER A 165 -17.40 10.71 2.09
CA SER A 165 -17.64 9.43 1.40
C SER A 165 -16.68 8.33 1.88
N GLN A 166 -15.39 8.66 2.08
CA GLN A 166 -14.39 7.72 2.60
C GLN A 166 -14.75 7.28 4.03
N ARG A 167 -15.25 8.18 4.88
CA ARG A 167 -15.72 7.81 6.22
C ARG A 167 -16.93 6.91 6.20
N ALA A 168 -17.89 7.17 5.34
CA ALA A 168 -19.06 6.30 5.17
C ALA A 168 -18.59 4.88 4.80
N GLN A 169 -17.64 4.77 3.86
CA GLN A 169 -17.06 3.47 3.49
C GLN A 169 -16.26 2.82 4.64
N GLN A 170 -15.50 3.60 5.41
CA GLN A 170 -14.78 3.09 6.58
C GLN A 170 -15.71 2.54 7.66
N LYS A 171 -16.92 3.08 7.79
CA LYS A 171 -17.93 2.56 8.71
C LYS A 171 -18.57 1.26 8.18
N ALA A 172 -18.76 1.17 6.86
CA ALA A 172 -19.32 -0.02 6.22
C ALA A 172 -18.33 -1.21 6.13
N THR A 173 -17.02 -0.93 6.05
CA THR A 173 -15.98 -1.94 5.87
C THR A 173 -15.28 -2.31 7.18
N SER A 174 -14.70 -3.51 7.25
CA SER A 174 -13.85 -3.91 8.37
C SER A 174 -12.65 -2.96 8.58
N PRO A 175 -12.33 -2.57 9.84
CA PRO A 175 -11.14 -1.77 10.15
C PRO A 175 -9.82 -2.40 9.69
N THR A 176 -9.75 -3.72 9.53
CA THR A 176 -8.55 -4.42 9.07
C THR A 176 -8.17 -4.14 7.63
N ASP A 177 -9.14 -3.75 6.80
CA ASP A 177 -8.95 -3.58 5.36
C ASP A 177 -8.22 -2.28 5.06
N TRP A 178 -8.50 -1.25 5.86
CA TRP A 178 -7.87 0.07 5.78
C TRP A 178 -6.41 0.10 6.28
N GLY A 179 -5.99 -0.95 6.98
CA GLY A 179 -4.61 -1.13 7.44
C GLY A 179 -4.09 0.07 8.23
N ARG A 180 -2.98 0.67 7.78
CA ARG A 180 -2.36 1.86 8.40
C ARG A 180 -2.87 3.19 7.84
N ILE A 181 -3.77 3.16 6.85
CA ILE A 181 -4.42 4.36 6.31
C ILE A 181 -5.52 4.68 7.32
N GLY A 182 -5.09 5.31 8.42
CA GLY A 182 -5.78 5.26 9.71
C GLY A 182 -7.27 5.55 9.63
N THR A 183 -7.99 4.90 10.53
CA THR A 183 -9.38 5.18 10.89
C THR A 183 -9.55 6.69 11.06
N GLN A 184 -10.42 7.27 10.24
CA GLN A 184 -10.60 8.71 10.16
C GLN A 184 -11.43 9.27 11.32
N SER A 185 -11.59 8.55 12.46
CA SER A 185 -12.39 9.00 13.61
C SER A 185 -11.92 10.36 14.16
N ALA A 186 -10.65 10.70 13.94
CA ALA A 186 -10.09 11.99 14.32
C ALA A 186 -10.39 13.13 13.33
N TYR A 187 -11.04 12.90 12.19
CA TYR A 187 -11.40 13.97 11.26
C TYR A 187 -12.89 14.27 11.43
N SER A 188 -13.23 15.48 11.84
CA SER A 188 -14.60 15.99 11.73
C SER A 188 -14.75 16.64 10.35
N SER A 189 -15.92 16.50 9.72
CA SER A 189 -16.32 17.18 8.48
C SER A 189 -16.60 18.67 8.70
N LYS A 190 -16.64 19.11 9.97
CA LYS A 190 -16.83 20.52 10.30
C LYS A 190 -15.79 21.37 9.57
N ALA A 191 -16.29 22.38 8.87
CA ALA A 191 -15.53 23.34 8.09
C ALA A 191 -14.35 23.94 8.88
N ASP A 192 -13.38 24.48 8.16
CA ASP A 192 -12.08 24.97 8.67
C ASP A 192 -12.17 25.75 9.99
N ASP A 193 -13.19 26.57 10.17
CA ASP A 193 -13.33 27.46 11.34
C ASP A 193 -13.90 26.77 12.59
N GLY A 194 -14.76 25.77 12.43
CA GLY A 194 -15.45 25.10 13.55
C GLY A 194 -14.56 24.14 14.34
N ARG A 195 -13.29 24.00 13.95
CA ARG A 195 -12.35 23.02 14.50
C ARG A 195 -11.24 23.63 15.34
N LEU A 196 -10.91 24.88 15.09
CA LEU A 196 -9.96 25.60 15.91
C LEU A 196 -10.71 26.12 17.14
N PRO A 197 -10.17 25.95 18.36
CA PRO A 197 -10.69 26.65 19.52
C PRO A 197 -10.78 28.16 19.19
N PRO A 198 -11.89 28.84 19.53
CA PRO A 198 -12.02 30.26 19.25
C PRO A 198 -10.94 31.06 20.00
N LEU A 199 -10.61 30.60 21.21
CA LEU A 199 -9.69 31.22 22.14
C LEU A 199 -8.45 30.33 22.38
N ASP A 200 -7.32 30.96 22.62
CA ASP A 200 -6.08 30.33 23.09
C ASP A 200 -6.19 30.01 24.60
N ALA A 201 -5.17 29.35 25.16
CA ALA A 201 -5.10 28.99 26.58
C ALA A 201 -5.25 30.18 27.55
N TYR A 202 -5.05 31.41 27.07
CA TYR A 202 -5.19 32.65 27.83
C TYR A 202 -6.51 33.41 27.57
N GLY A 203 -7.50 32.77 26.94
CA GLY A 203 -8.79 33.42 26.65
C GLY A 203 -8.74 34.49 25.55
N LYS A 204 -7.63 34.63 24.83
CA LYS A 204 -7.46 35.57 23.70
C LYS A 204 -7.79 34.88 22.37
N PRO A 205 -8.30 35.58 21.35
CA PRO A 205 -8.51 34.97 20.05
C PRO A 205 -7.19 34.43 19.47
N ILE A 206 -7.22 33.25 18.85
CA ILE A 206 -6.01 32.66 18.27
C ILE A 206 -5.45 33.57 17.17
N ASN A 207 -4.16 33.90 17.24
CA ASN A 207 -3.43 34.62 16.20
C ASN A 207 -3.63 33.98 14.81
N GLU A 208 -3.92 34.77 13.78
CA GLU A 208 -4.19 34.28 12.41
C GLU A 208 -3.08 33.38 11.86
N ARG A 209 -1.82 33.75 12.11
CA ARG A 209 -0.66 32.95 11.70
C ARG A 209 -0.68 31.55 12.32
N ARG A 210 -1.13 31.43 13.57
CA ARG A 210 -1.28 30.15 14.27
C ARG A 210 -2.48 29.36 13.72
N LYS A 211 -3.62 30.02 13.49
CA LYS A 211 -4.79 29.41 12.81
C LYS A 211 -4.39 28.79 11.47
N ARG A 212 -3.74 29.57 10.59
CA ARG A 212 -3.24 29.10 9.28
C ARG A 212 -2.29 27.92 9.39
N LYS A 213 -1.33 27.95 10.32
CA LYS A 213 -0.37 26.84 10.52
C LYS A 213 -1.04 25.56 11.01
N LEU A 214 -2.06 25.68 11.88
CA LEU A 214 -2.83 24.54 12.37
C LEU A 214 -3.68 23.93 11.25
N LEU A 215 -4.38 24.77 10.47
CA LEU A 215 -5.12 24.33 9.29
C LEU A 215 -4.20 23.66 8.27
N GLU A 216 -3.04 24.24 7.99
CA GLU A 216 -2.08 23.68 7.04
C GLU A 216 -1.59 22.29 7.47
N ARG A 217 -1.22 22.14 8.76
CA ARG A 217 -0.82 20.84 9.33
C ARG A 217 -1.97 19.84 9.24
N TRP A 218 -3.18 20.30 9.51
CA TRP A 218 -4.37 19.47 9.43
C TRP A 218 -4.64 19.00 8.00
N TRP A 219 -4.69 19.89 7.02
CA TRP A 219 -4.88 19.57 5.61
C TRP A 219 -3.79 18.64 5.07
N LYS A 220 -2.52 18.85 5.46
CA LYS A 220 -1.43 17.90 5.16
C LYS A 220 -1.67 16.53 5.79
N SER A 221 -2.15 16.48 7.03
CA SER A 221 -2.49 15.22 7.71
C SER A 221 -3.68 14.53 7.04
N ALA A 222 -4.75 15.25 6.71
CA ALA A 222 -5.91 14.74 5.98
C ALA A 222 -5.49 14.19 4.61
N ALA A 223 -4.76 14.98 3.82
CA ALA A 223 -4.22 14.57 2.53
C ALA A 223 -3.22 13.42 2.61
N THR A 224 -2.58 13.16 3.76
CA THR A 224 -1.74 11.97 3.98
C THR A 224 -2.52 10.74 4.45
N LYS A 225 -3.81 10.86 4.76
CA LYS A 225 -4.70 9.72 5.08
C LYS A 225 -5.84 9.48 4.09
N MET A 226 -6.06 10.38 3.13
CA MET A 226 -7.00 10.13 2.03
C MET A 226 -6.54 8.98 1.14
N ALA A 227 -7.41 8.00 0.88
CA ALA A 227 -7.16 7.00 -0.14
C ALA A 227 -7.53 7.64 -1.49
N PRO A 228 -6.65 7.78 -2.50
CA PRO A 228 -7.01 8.52 -3.72
C PRO A 228 -7.94 7.71 -4.63
N PRO A 229 -8.73 8.34 -5.50
CA PRO A 229 -9.49 7.60 -6.51
C PRO A 229 -8.56 6.94 -7.54
N LEU A 230 -8.96 5.77 -8.04
CA LEU A 230 -8.33 5.06 -9.14
C LEU A 230 -9.05 5.34 -10.46
N GLU A 231 -8.38 5.00 -11.56
CA GLU A 231 -9.02 4.92 -12.87
C GLU A 231 -10.01 3.73 -12.90
N LYS A 232 -11.11 3.87 -13.64
CA LYS A 232 -12.17 2.86 -13.76
C LYS A 232 -11.60 1.50 -14.22
N THR A 233 -10.74 1.51 -15.23
CA THR A 233 -10.12 0.30 -15.79
C THR A 233 -9.26 -0.45 -14.77
N GLU A 234 -8.51 0.28 -13.93
CA GLU A 234 -7.70 -0.33 -12.87
C GLU A 234 -8.55 -0.84 -11.73
N TRP A 235 -9.61 -0.10 -11.37
CA TRP A 235 -10.54 -0.49 -10.31
C TRP A 235 -11.30 -1.78 -10.67
N GLU A 236 -11.78 -1.91 -11.90
CA GLU A 236 -12.44 -3.11 -12.42
C GLU A 236 -11.49 -4.32 -12.44
N LYS A 237 -10.21 -4.13 -12.80
CA LYS A 237 -9.20 -5.19 -12.72
C LYS A 237 -9.00 -5.70 -11.29
N ILE A 238 -9.03 -4.81 -10.30
CA ILE A 238 -8.94 -5.21 -8.89
C ILE A 238 -10.21 -5.96 -8.47
N LYS A 239 -11.38 -5.49 -8.90
CA LYS A 239 -12.66 -6.16 -8.67
C LYS A 239 -12.63 -7.59 -9.22
N ALA A 240 -12.24 -7.77 -10.48
CA ALA A 240 -12.10 -9.08 -11.12
C ALA A 240 -11.06 -9.98 -10.42
N ALA A 241 -9.95 -9.41 -9.93
CA ALA A 241 -8.96 -10.16 -9.15
C ALA A 241 -9.48 -10.57 -7.76
N ALA A 242 -10.35 -9.76 -7.16
CA ALA A 242 -10.98 -10.04 -5.87
C ALA A 242 -12.09 -11.09 -5.98
N THR A 243 -12.90 -11.06 -7.06
CA THR A 243 -13.92 -12.07 -7.34
C THR A 243 -13.32 -13.38 -7.87
N GLY A 244 -12.13 -13.30 -8.49
CA GLY A 244 -11.47 -14.46 -9.10
C GLY A 244 -11.87 -14.70 -10.55
N GLU A 245 -12.57 -13.75 -11.18
CA GLU A 245 -12.91 -13.77 -12.61
C GLU A 245 -11.68 -13.56 -13.51
N LEU A 246 -10.63 -12.92 -12.97
CA LEU A 246 -9.43 -12.64 -13.73
C LEU A 246 -8.65 -13.94 -14.03
N PRO A 247 -8.06 -14.10 -15.24
CA PRO A 247 -7.25 -15.27 -15.57
C PRO A 247 -6.17 -15.55 -14.53
N ASP A 248 -5.94 -16.84 -14.26
CA ASP A 248 -4.99 -17.31 -13.24
C ASP A 248 -3.60 -16.69 -13.37
N ASN A 249 -3.13 -16.44 -14.59
CA ASN A 249 -1.81 -15.86 -14.86
C ASN A 249 -1.67 -14.40 -14.37
N ASP A 250 -2.77 -13.67 -14.26
CA ASP A 250 -2.74 -12.23 -14.01
C ASP A 250 -2.71 -11.85 -12.54
N TRP A 251 -3.38 -12.63 -11.69
CA TRP A 251 -3.44 -12.38 -10.25
C TRP A 251 -2.72 -13.43 -9.39
N LYS A 252 -2.49 -14.66 -9.88
CA LYS A 252 -1.69 -15.65 -9.15
C LYS A 252 -0.19 -15.39 -9.34
N PHE A 253 0.60 -15.92 -8.41
CA PHE A 253 2.05 -15.90 -8.51
C PHE A 253 2.52 -16.91 -9.55
N ALA A 254 3.41 -16.49 -10.43
CA ALA A 254 4.06 -17.41 -11.35
C ALA A 254 5.02 -18.33 -10.58
N PRO A 255 5.12 -19.61 -10.96
CA PRO A 255 6.05 -20.54 -10.31
C PRO A 255 7.49 -20.07 -10.49
N ARG A 256 8.29 -20.22 -9.43
CA ARG A 256 9.71 -19.83 -9.45
C ARG A 256 10.55 -20.81 -10.25
N ARG A 257 11.41 -20.30 -11.13
CA ARG A 257 12.36 -21.13 -11.89
C ARG A 257 13.28 -21.89 -10.93
N THR A 258 13.40 -23.18 -11.16
CA THR A 258 14.34 -24.05 -10.43
C THR A 258 15.76 -23.59 -10.66
N ILE A 259 16.43 -23.25 -9.57
CA ILE A 259 17.87 -23.01 -9.58
C ILE A 259 18.54 -24.33 -9.97
N ALA A 260 19.44 -24.25 -10.93
CA ALA A 260 20.25 -25.38 -11.35
C ALA A 260 20.92 -25.98 -10.12
N ARG A 261 20.61 -27.24 -9.85
CA ARG A 261 21.26 -28.01 -8.79
C ARG A 261 22.50 -28.64 -9.42
N SER A 262 23.62 -28.57 -8.72
CA SER A 262 24.73 -29.45 -9.06
C SER A 262 24.26 -30.89 -8.97
N SER A 263 24.69 -31.74 -9.90
CA SER A 263 24.43 -33.18 -9.87
C SER A 263 25.05 -33.86 -8.64
N LYS A 264 26.05 -33.23 -8.02
CA LYS A 264 26.63 -33.70 -6.76
C LYS A 264 25.56 -33.72 -5.67
N PRO A 265 25.37 -34.85 -4.95
CA PRO A 265 24.45 -34.90 -3.83
C PRO A 265 24.81 -33.76 -2.86
N PRO A 266 23.81 -33.08 -2.26
CA PRO A 266 24.11 -32.08 -1.26
C PRO A 266 24.98 -32.75 -0.21
N ALA A 267 26.19 -32.24 0.01
CA ALA A 267 27.06 -32.73 1.06
C ALA A 267 26.22 -32.86 2.32
N GLU A 268 26.25 -34.03 2.96
CA GLU A 268 25.53 -34.27 4.21
C GLU A 268 25.74 -33.06 5.09
N THR A 269 24.64 -32.43 5.49
CA THR A 269 24.70 -31.20 6.26
C THR A 269 25.20 -31.60 7.64
N LYS A 270 26.52 -31.69 7.80
CA LYS A 270 27.16 -32.00 9.07
C LYS A 270 26.64 -30.98 10.06
N TRP A 271 25.92 -31.46 11.08
CA TRP A 271 25.41 -30.62 12.13
C TRP A 271 26.63 -30.04 12.87
N ASP A 272 26.87 -28.75 12.64
CA ASP A 272 27.92 -28.00 13.32
C ASP A 272 27.44 -27.57 14.72
N TRP A 273 27.49 -28.51 15.67
CA TRP A 273 27.09 -28.28 17.06
C TRP A 273 27.96 -27.22 17.75
N THR A 274 29.21 -27.00 17.30
CA THR A 274 30.12 -26.01 17.86
C THR A 274 29.60 -24.58 17.67
N SER A 275 28.98 -24.30 16.51
CA SER A 275 28.33 -23.02 16.21
C SER A 275 27.08 -22.75 17.08
N LEU A 276 26.50 -23.80 17.66
CA LEU A 276 25.37 -23.72 18.58
C LEU A 276 25.87 -23.53 20.01
N ALA A 277 26.88 -24.31 20.42
CA ALA A 277 27.47 -24.28 21.76
C ALA A 277 28.16 -22.94 22.08
N SER A 278 28.72 -22.28 21.07
CA SER A 278 29.33 -20.94 21.20
C SER A 278 28.33 -19.80 21.38
N LYS A 279 27.04 -20.00 21.06
CA LYS A 279 26.01 -18.99 21.24
C LYS A 279 25.42 -19.09 22.64
N SER A 280 25.12 -17.95 23.26
CA SER A 280 24.40 -17.93 24.53
C SER A 280 23.06 -18.68 24.42
N ALA A 281 22.63 -19.32 25.51
CA ALA A 281 21.38 -20.08 25.55
C ALA A 281 20.16 -19.25 25.08
N SER A 282 20.17 -17.94 25.36
CA SER A 282 19.12 -16.99 24.94
C SER A 282 19.05 -16.78 23.41
N LEU A 283 20.13 -17.03 22.68
CA LEU A 283 20.19 -16.96 21.22
C LEU A 283 20.10 -18.35 20.56
N ALA A 284 20.67 -19.38 21.20
CA ALA A 284 20.69 -20.75 20.66
C ALA A 284 19.30 -21.41 20.63
N GLY A 285 18.41 -21.07 21.57
CA GLY A 285 17.07 -21.66 21.69
C GLY A 285 15.95 -20.87 21.03
N ARG A 286 16.21 -19.68 20.45
CA ARG A 286 15.15 -18.87 19.82
C ARG A 286 14.85 -19.42 18.42
N PRO A 287 13.68 -20.02 18.18
CA PRO A 287 13.35 -20.49 16.84
C PRO A 287 13.29 -19.29 15.89
N VAL A 288 13.98 -19.37 14.75
CA VAL A 288 13.82 -18.34 13.72
C VAL A 288 12.38 -18.35 13.24
N ILE A 289 11.67 -17.28 13.56
CA ILE A 289 10.29 -17.06 13.13
C ILE A 289 10.24 -17.22 11.61
N ARG A 290 9.25 -17.94 11.08
CA ARG A 290 9.03 -18.17 9.64
C ARG A 290 9.19 -16.90 8.78
N GLN A 291 8.81 -15.73 9.32
CA GLN A 291 8.98 -14.43 8.67
C GLN A 291 10.46 -14.04 8.47
N GLN A 292 11.30 -14.27 9.48
CA GLN A 292 12.73 -14.02 9.39
C GLN A 292 13.40 -15.00 8.43
N TRP A 293 12.99 -16.28 8.42
CA TRP A 293 13.43 -17.22 7.40
C TRP A 293 13.09 -16.75 5.98
N ARG A 294 11.86 -16.28 5.72
CA ARG A 294 11.47 -15.68 4.42
C ARG A 294 12.31 -14.46 4.03
N LEU A 295 12.92 -13.77 5.00
CA LEU A 295 13.77 -12.60 4.75
C LEU A 295 15.24 -12.93 4.56
N THR A 296 15.79 -13.79 5.40
CA THR A 296 17.22 -14.14 5.41
C THR A 296 17.50 -15.32 4.50
N GLY A 297 16.63 -16.33 4.50
CA GLY A 297 16.78 -17.57 3.74
C GLY A 297 17.77 -18.55 4.33
N LYS A 298 18.37 -18.16 5.45
CA LYS A 298 19.24 -19.02 6.24
C LYS A 298 18.36 -20.06 6.90
N GLN A 299 18.60 -21.33 6.56
CA GLN A 299 18.02 -22.45 7.29
C GLN A 299 18.73 -22.56 8.63
N GLU A 300 17.97 -22.86 9.68
CA GLU A 300 18.57 -23.24 10.96
C GLU A 300 18.93 -24.72 10.90
N THR A 301 20.20 -25.03 11.11
CA THR A 301 20.73 -26.41 11.15
C THR A 301 20.59 -27.04 12.54
N GLY A 302 19.84 -26.40 13.45
CA GLY A 302 19.66 -26.85 14.82
C GLY A 302 18.53 -27.87 14.99
N PRO A 303 18.49 -28.60 16.11
CA PRO A 303 17.47 -29.61 16.40
C PRO A 303 16.07 -28.99 16.55
N TYR A 304 16.03 -27.72 16.97
CA TYR A 304 14.81 -26.91 17.07
C TYR A 304 14.49 -26.13 15.80
N GLY A 305 15.31 -26.27 14.75
CA GLY A 305 15.05 -25.64 13.46
C GLY A 305 13.75 -26.18 12.89
N PHE A 306 12.84 -25.29 12.48
CA PHE A 306 11.60 -25.71 11.84
C PHE A 306 11.91 -26.62 10.65
N GLN A 307 11.46 -27.88 10.71
CA GLN A 307 11.39 -28.74 9.54
C GLN A 307 10.62 -28.01 8.44
N ARG A 308 11.12 -28.12 7.21
CA ARG A 308 10.72 -27.32 6.05
C ARG A 308 9.19 -27.14 5.99
N PRO A 309 8.65 -25.91 6.08
CA PRO A 309 7.23 -25.71 5.86
C PRO A 309 6.90 -26.07 4.41
N GLN A 310 6.18 -27.17 4.20
CA GLN A 310 5.86 -27.74 2.88
C GLN A 310 5.07 -26.78 1.96
N ARG A 311 4.54 -25.68 2.50
CA ARG A 311 3.75 -24.67 1.78
C ARG A 311 4.51 -23.35 1.62
N ASP A 312 5.23 -23.22 0.52
CA ASP A 312 6.02 -22.03 0.16
C ASP A 312 5.19 -20.95 -0.57
N ALA A 313 4.13 -21.35 -1.28
CA ALA A 313 3.24 -20.42 -1.98
C ALA A 313 2.10 -19.93 -1.07
N LEU A 314 1.66 -18.69 -1.28
CA LEU A 314 0.41 -18.23 -0.68
C LEU A 314 -0.75 -19.01 -1.31
N PRO A 315 -1.72 -19.48 -0.50
CA PRO A 315 -2.93 -20.06 -1.07
C PRO A 315 -3.64 -19.01 -1.91
N ALA A 316 -4.23 -19.44 -3.03
CA ALA A 316 -4.94 -18.58 -3.98
C ALA A 316 -5.99 -17.71 -3.24
N ARG A 317 -6.75 -18.31 -2.33
CA ARG A 317 -7.73 -17.61 -1.47
C ARG A 317 -7.13 -16.48 -0.63
N THR A 318 -5.91 -16.63 -0.14
CA THR A 318 -5.23 -15.57 0.64
C THR A 318 -4.82 -14.41 -0.25
N VAL A 319 -4.42 -14.69 -1.50
CA VAL A 319 -4.10 -13.65 -2.48
C VAL A 319 -5.38 -12.92 -2.90
N GLN A 320 -6.47 -13.63 -3.20
CA GLN A 320 -7.78 -13.02 -3.48
C GLN A 320 -8.25 -12.11 -2.35
N ARG A 321 -8.17 -12.57 -1.09
CA ARG A 321 -8.49 -11.74 0.07
C ARG A 321 -7.62 -10.49 0.17
N ALA A 322 -6.35 -10.55 -0.26
CA ALA A 322 -5.50 -9.36 -0.30
C ALA A 322 -6.02 -8.33 -1.33
N TYR A 323 -6.44 -8.81 -2.51
CA TYR A 323 -7.07 -7.96 -3.52
C TYR A 323 -8.43 -7.43 -3.07
N GLU A 324 -9.25 -8.25 -2.42
CA GLU A 324 -10.55 -7.87 -1.87
C GLU A 324 -10.43 -6.73 -0.85
N ARG A 325 -9.50 -6.86 0.10
CA ARG A 325 -9.23 -5.78 1.07
C ARG A 325 -8.89 -4.47 0.39
N ILE A 326 -8.08 -4.56 -0.67
CA ILE A 326 -7.66 -3.36 -1.40
C ILE A 326 -8.84 -2.79 -2.18
N TRP A 327 -9.62 -3.64 -2.84
CA TRP A 327 -10.83 -3.25 -3.53
C TRP A 327 -11.78 -2.45 -2.61
N ASN A 328 -12.04 -2.96 -1.40
CA ASN A 328 -12.88 -2.30 -0.40
C ASN A 328 -12.35 -0.91 0.02
N THR A 329 -11.04 -0.68 -0.06
CA THR A 329 -10.39 0.61 0.25
C THR A 329 -10.19 1.52 -0.96
N THR A 330 -10.56 1.05 -2.16
CA THR A 330 -10.41 1.80 -3.40
C THR A 330 -11.74 2.35 -3.86
N SER A 331 -11.70 3.58 -4.35
CA SER A 331 -12.80 4.19 -5.08
C SER A 331 -12.36 4.58 -6.47
N TYR A 332 -13.33 4.77 -7.36
CA TYR A 332 -13.15 5.54 -8.58
C TYR A 332 -14.16 6.69 -8.57
N ILE A 333 -13.90 7.69 -9.39
CA ILE A 333 -14.77 8.85 -9.54
C ILE A 333 -15.28 8.87 -10.97
N GLU A 334 -16.58 8.72 -11.15
CA GLU A 334 -17.25 8.88 -12.43
C GLU A 334 -17.58 10.35 -12.63
N GLN A 335 -17.26 10.90 -13.80
CA GLN A 335 -17.67 12.26 -14.14
C GLN A 335 -18.95 12.14 -14.97
N ASN A 336 -20.06 12.65 -14.44
CA ASN A 336 -21.28 12.72 -15.22
C ASN A 336 -21.06 13.69 -16.40
N PRO A 337 -21.28 13.25 -17.66
CA PRO A 337 -21.02 14.06 -18.84
C PRO A 337 -21.93 15.28 -18.92
N GLU A 338 -23.15 15.18 -18.37
CA GLU A 338 -24.16 16.23 -18.44
C GLU A 338 -23.90 17.36 -17.43
N THR A 339 -23.45 17.02 -16.22
CA THR A 339 -23.31 18.02 -15.14
C THR A 339 -21.89 18.48 -14.90
N LEU A 340 -20.86 17.77 -15.39
CA LEU A 340 -19.41 18.04 -15.20
C LEU A 340 -18.91 18.19 -13.74
N ASN A 341 -19.80 18.27 -12.75
CA ASN A 341 -19.51 18.49 -11.33
C ASN A 341 -19.99 17.39 -10.40
N SER A 342 -21.06 16.66 -10.75
CA SER A 342 -21.56 15.54 -9.96
C SER A 342 -20.66 14.33 -10.19
N LYS A 343 -19.55 14.33 -9.46
CA LYS A 343 -18.58 13.25 -9.44
C LYS A 343 -19.11 12.16 -8.52
N ALA A 344 -19.84 11.19 -9.06
CA ALA A 344 -20.29 10.04 -8.29
C ALA A 344 -19.06 9.26 -7.80
N ILE A 345 -18.96 9.07 -6.48
CA ILE A 345 -17.84 8.37 -5.85
C ILE A 345 -18.31 6.95 -5.57
N HIS A 346 -17.75 5.99 -6.29
CA HIS A 346 -18.04 4.58 -6.11
C HIS A 346 -16.93 3.94 -5.29
N TRP A 347 -17.30 3.20 -4.25
CA TRP A 347 -16.37 2.44 -3.42
C TRP A 347 -16.51 0.95 -3.71
N GLY A 348 -15.41 0.19 -3.59
CA GLY A 348 -15.49 -1.27 -3.59
C GLY A 348 -16.16 -1.81 -2.32
N GLY A 349 -16.59 -3.07 -2.34
CA GLY A 349 -17.12 -3.70 -1.14
C GLY A 349 -18.62 -3.51 -0.89
N GLU A 350 -19.43 -3.37 -1.95
CA GLU A 350 -20.91 -3.46 -1.90
C GLU A 350 -21.44 -4.80 -1.32
N ARG A 351 -20.56 -5.70 -0.86
CA ARG A 351 -20.89 -6.87 -0.03
C ARG A 351 -21.59 -6.52 1.31
N GLY A 352 -21.84 -5.24 1.59
CA GLY A 352 -22.46 -4.77 2.83
C GLY A 352 -23.98 -4.87 2.92
N LEU A 353 -24.71 -5.19 1.84
CA LEU A 353 -26.18 -5.32 1.91
C LEU A 353 -26.73 -6.63 1.31
N ASP A 354 -26.09 -7.18 0.27
CA ASP A 354 -26.57 -8.39 -0.41
C ASP A 354 -25.56 -9.54 -0.32
N LEU A 355 -24.86 -9.69 0.81
CA LEU A 355 -24.38 -11.03 1.16
C LEU A 355 -25.62 -11.86 1.48
N GLN A 356 -26.22 -12.42 0.43
CA GLN A 356 -27.05 -13.62 0.58
C GLN A 356 -26.13 -14.64 1.24
N LEU A 357 -26.21 -14.72 2.57
CA LEU A 357 -25.57 -15.79 3.31
C LEU A 357 -26.01 -17.07 2.60
N PRO A 358 -25.07 -17.96 2.23
CA PRO A 358 -25.45 -19.18 1.56
C PRO A 358 -26.54 -19.84 2.41
N VAL A 359 -27.69 -20.08 1.80
CA VAL A 359 -28.83 -20.69 2.49
C VAL A 359 -28.32 -21.99 3.09
N ALA A 360 -28.57 -22.18 4.39
CA ALA A 360 -28.04 -23.32 5.13
C ALA A 360 -28.38 -24.61 4.38
N THR A 361 -27.35 -25.42 4.13
CA THR A 361 -27.53 -26.71 3.44
C THR A 361 -28.43 -27.59 4.31
N ALA A 362 -29.29 -28.44 3.74
CA ALA A 362 -30.20 -29.28 4.53
C ALA A 362 -29.51 -30.10 5.64
N LYS A 363 -28.24 -30.50 5.43
CA LYS A 363 -27.41 -31.15 6.45
C LYS A 363 -27.03 -30.22 7.61
N GLU A 364 -26.72 -28.96 7.30
CA GLU A 364 -26.41 -27.92 8.29
C GLU A 364 -27.66 -27.55 9.08
N ALA A 365 -28.82 -27.42 8.42
CA ALA A 365 -30.11 -27.17 9.06
C ALA A 365 -30.48 -28.27 10.07
N ARG A 366 -30.18 -29.55 9.76
CA ARG A 366 -30.36 -30.67 10.70
C ARG A 366 -29.46 -30.59 11.93
N ILE A 367 -28.21 -30.17 11.76
CA ILE A 367 -27.26 -30.00 12.88
C ILE A 367 -27.73 -28.90 13.84
N PHE A 368 -28.34 -27.83 13.31
CA PHE A 368 -28.80 -26.69 14.10
C PHE A 368 -30.29 -26.77 14.51
N GLY A 369 -30.98 -27.90 14.26
CA GLY A 369 -32.36 -28.11 14.73
C GLY A 369 -33.43 -27.29 14.00
N PHE A 370 -33.13 -26.70 12.85
CA PHE A 370 -34.10 -25.93 12.05
C PHE A 370 -35.02 -26.82 11.18
N GLY A 371 -34.98 -28.14 11.38
CA GLY A 371 -35.57 -29.15 10.48
C GLY A 371 -37.03 -29.53 10.71
N GLU A 372 -37.68 -29.12 11.81
CA GLU A 372 -39.04 -29.62 12.15
C GLU A 372 -40.18 -28.64 11.86
N ALA A 373 -39.90 -27.36 11.60
CA ALA A 373 -40.96 -26.35 11.42
C ALA A 373 -41.52 -26.25 9.98
N ALA A 374 -40.88 -26.87 8.99
CA ALA A 374 -41.30 -26.75 7.58
C ALA A 374 -42.21 -27.90 7.10
N GLU A 375 -42.34 -28.99 7.87
CA GLU A 375 -43.18 -30.14 7.49
C GLU A 375 -44.59 -30.10 8.08
N SER A 376 -44.90 -29.19 9.04
CA SER A 376 -46.23 -29.11 9.64
C SER A 376 -47.25 -28.35 8.79
N THR A 377 -46.83 -27.46 7.88
CA THR A 377 -47.75 -26.71 7.01
C THR A 377 -48.24 -27.50 5.79
N ALA A 378 -47.69 -28.68 5.53
CA ALA A 378 -48.12 -29.56 4.44
C ALA A 378 -49.16 -30.62 4.86
N ARG A 379 -49.54 -30.70 6.15
CA ARG A 379 -50.44 -31.75 6.67
C ARG A 379 -51.84 -31.29 7.10
N GLU A 380 -52.17 -30.01 6.99
CA GLU A 380 -53.54 -29.49 7.27
C GLU A 380 -54.36 -29.19 6.01
N GLY A 381 -53.96 -29.71 4.85
CA GLY A 381 -54.64 -29.51 3.57
C GLY A 381 -55.00 -30.81 2.85
N VAL A 382 -55.62 -31.77 3.56
CA VAL A 382 -56.39 -32.88 2.96
C VAL A 382 -57.69 -33.05 3.71
#